data_AF-A0A6P8YC37-F1
#
_entry.id   AF-A0A6P8YC37-F1
#
_cell.length_a   1.000
_cell.length_b   1.000
_cell.length_c   1.000
_cell.angle_alpha   90.00
_cell.angle_beta   90.00
_cell.angle_gamma   90.00
#
_symmetry.space_group_name_H-M   'P 1'
#
loop_
_entity.id
_entity.type
_entity.pdbx_description
1 polymer ?
#
loop_
_entity_poly.entity_id
_entity_poly.type
_entity_poly.pdbx_seq_one_letter_code
_entity_poly.pdbx_strand_id
1 'polypeptide(L)'
;MYLSSPSVRGLPALPAVLLVALVGLLQTLQARGARHLEDFEQGLSNSLSGLGQGLGPALSPVRSFIATDALADGERERRIHAHGITAKETTIGTADKPQLHLRQVTDGRHFVQLIYSGAEELRDCEYVEHEPSVRAFLQAFHDDMEAVRHGSASEARNVTVRVLGDDEALPDDVAAWLDYPRLRADCERNHQEMRRLVDGHERGEEAAKHELERRKRDLLDAMRVPGTKWCGKGFSATSYKQLGAFSRVDRCCRHHDMGCRHYIGALEEKYGLFNWRVNTVMHCSCDRR
;
A
#
# COMPACT_ATOMS: atom_id res chain seq x y z
N MET A 1 -21.39 -5.46 36.94
CA MET A 1 -20.78 -6.01 38.17
C MET A 1 -19.88 -4.94 38.76
N TYR A 2 -20.25 -4.44 39.93
CA TYR A 2 -19.47 -3.49 40.74
C TYR A 2 -18.25 -4.19 41.34
N LEU A 3 -17.09 -3.53 41.41
CA LEU A 3 -16.12 -3.79 42.47
C LEU A 3 -15.49 -2.50 42.99
N SER A 4 -15.48 -2.45 44.32
CA SER A 4 -15.24 -1.32 45.21
C SER A 4 -13.76 -1.07 45.46
N SER A 5 -13.42 0.17 45.78
CA SER A 5 -12.14 0.56 46.38
C SER A 5 -12.04 0.14 47.86
N PRO A 6 -10.82 -0.04 48.39
CA PRO A 6 -10.57 0.11 49.81
C PRO A 6 -9.76 1.39 50.12
N SER A 7 -10.27 2.13 51.10
CA SER A 7 -9.55 3.11 51.93
C SER A 7 -8.58 2.38 52.87
N VAL A 8 -7.48 3.02 53.29
CA VAL A 8 -7.00 3.06 54.70
C VAL A 8 -5.64 3.78 54.87
N ARG A 9 -5.70 4.82 55.71
CA ARG A 9 -4.79 5.29 56.79
C ARG A 9 -3.39 5.86 56.50
N GLY A 10 -3.12 6.93 57.25
CA GLY A 10 -1.95 7.80 57.17
C GLY A 10 -0.65 7.21 57.71
N LEU A 11 0.44 7.79 57.20
CA LEU A 11 1.82 7.46 57.51
C LEU A 11 2.31 8.18 58.78
N PRO A 12 3.17 7.55 59.60
CA PRO A 12 3.87 8.24 60.68
C PRO A 12 4.99 9.13 60.13
N ALA A 13 5.21 10.27 60.79
CA ALA A 13 6.30 11.19 60.46
C ALA A 13 7.67 10.52 60.69
N LEU A 14 8.53 10.56 59.67
CA LEU A 14 9.92 10.08 59.73
C LEU A 14 10.80 11.06 60.54
N PRO A 15 11.77 10.55 61.32
CA PRO A 15 12.69 11.40 62.08
C PRO A 15 13.58 12.22 61.12
N ALA A 16 13.81 13.50 61.47
CA ALA A 16 14.50 14.50 60.64
C ALA A 16 15.87 14.07 60.08
N VAL A 17 16.54 13.11 60.71
CA VAL A 17 17.83 12.56 60.27
C VAL A 17 17.71 11.78 58.95
N LEU A 18 16.56 11.13 58.68
CA LEU A 18 16.35 10.39 57.43
C LEU A 18 16.07 11.33 56.24
N LEU A 19 15.51 12.51 56.51
CA LEU A 19 15.21 13.51 55.48
C LEU A 19 16.50 14.14 54.92
N VAL A 20 17.49 14.40 55.76
CA VAL A 20 18.80 14.95 55.35
C VAL A 20 19.58 13.93 54.51
N ALA A 21 19.52 12.63 54.85
CA ALA A 21 20.14 11.57 54.05
C ALA A 21 19.48 11.39 52.67
N LEU A 22 18.14 11.51 52.60
CA LEU A 22 17.39 11.43 51.33
C LEU A 22 17.63 12.65 50.43
N VAL A 23 17.72 13.86 51.00
CA VAL A 23 18.06 15.07 50.22
C VAL A 23 19.51 15.03 49.73
N GLY A 24 20.46 14.52 50.54
CA GLY A 24 21.84 14.30 50.12
C GLY A 24 22.00 13.25 49.00
N LEU A 25 21.20 12.17 49.04
CA LEU A 25 21.16 11.19 47.94
C LEU A 25 20.49 11.76 46.68
N LEU A 26 19.44 12.60 46.81
CA LEU A 26 18.81 13.26 45.65
C LEU A 26 19.75 14.27 44.98
N GLN A 27 20.50 15.06 45.77
CA GLN A 27 21.44 16.05 45.25
C GLN A 27 22.64 15.39 44.54
N THR A 28 23.11 14.23 45.02
CA THR A 28 24.17 13.47 44.35
C THR A 28 23.69 12.70 43.12
N LEU A 29 22.41 12.30 43.07
CA LEU A 29 21.78 11.71 41.88
C LEU A 29 21.49 12.75 40.78
N GLN A 30 21.08 13.98 41.13
CA GLN A 30 20.92 15.07 40.15
C GLN A 30 22.25 15.55 39.57
N ALA A 31 23.33 15.58 40.37
CA ALA A 31 24.66 15.97 39.88
C ALA A 31 25.33 14.93 38.97
N ARG A 32 25.02 13.62 39.15
CA ARG A 32 25.50 12.54 38.26
C ARG A 32 24.70 12.44 36.97
N GLY A 33 23.41 12.79 36.98
CA GLY A 33 22.57 12.84 35.78
C GLY A 33 22.89 14.02 34.86
N ALA A 34 23.25 15.19 35.41
CA ALA A 34 23.54 16.38 34.62
C ALA A 34 24.85 16.27 33.80
N ARG A 35 25.92 15.72 34.39
CA ARG A 35 27.22 15.57 33.70
C ARG A 35 27.16 14.60 32.52
N HIS A 36 26.31 13.59 32.59
CA HIS A 36 26.18 12.60 31.52
C HIS A 36 25.32 13.09 30.33
N LEU A 37 24.53 14.15 30.53
CA LEU A 37 23.73 14.78 29.48
C LEU A 37 24.52 15.87 28.75
N GLU A 38 25.34 16.66 29.46
CA GLU A 38 26.25 17.64 28.86
C GLU A 38 27.34 16.98 27.99
N ASP A 39 27.91 15.85 28.44
CA ASP A 39 28.89 15.08 27.65
C ASP A 39 28.27 14.44 26.39
N PHE A 40 26.96 14.14 26.42
CA PHE A 40 26.22 13.60 25.27
C PHE A 40 25.83 14.69 24.26
N GLU A 41 25.42 15.87 24.73
CA GLU A 41 25.14 17.03 23.87
C GLU A 41 26.42 17.61 23.24
N GLN A 42 27.56 17.61 23.94
CA GLN A 42 28.85 18.01 23.35
C GLN A 42 29.40 16.97 22.36
N GLY A 43 29.13 15.68 22.56
CA GLY A 43 29.43 14.63 21.58
C GLY A 43 28.61 14.75 20.29
N LEU A 44 27.35 15.18 20.38
CA LEU A 44 26.49 15.47 19.24
C LEU A 44 26.87 16.78 18.54
N SER A 45 27.21 17.83 19.29
CA SER A 45 27.66 19.13 18.74
C SER A 45 29.00 19.00 17.98
N ASN A 46 29.96 18.25 18.51
CA ASN A 46 31.25 18.01 17.84
C ASN A 46 31.15 17.06 16.64
N SER A 47 30.14 16.16 16.60
CA SER A 47 29.87 15.34 15.40
C SER A 47 29.11 16.12 14.31
N LEU A 48 28.28 17.09 14.70
CA LEU A 48 27.53 17.95 13.76
C LEU A 48 28.35 19.12 13.21
N SER A 49 29.43 19.51 13.88
CA SER A 49 30.38 20.54 13.41
C SER A 49 31.39 20.02 12.38
N GLY A 50 31.52 18.70 12.23
CA GLY A 50 32.39 18.02 11.26
C GLY A 50 31.71 17.60 9.95
N LEU A 51 30.40 17.81 9.82
CA LEU A 51 29.60 17.45 8.62
C LEU A 51 29.19 18.67 7.78
N GLY A 52 29.78 19.84 8.05
CA GLY A 52 29.51 21.10 7.36
C GLY A 52 30.32 21.36 6.08
N GLN A 53 30.89 20.34 5.44
CA GLN A 53 31.52 20.47 4.11
C GLN A 53 31.25 19.22 3.29
N GLY A 54 30.19 19.31 2.48
CA GLY A 54 29.75 18.21 1.63
C GLY A 54 28.26 18.31 1.40
N LEU A 55 27.79 19.44 0.84
CA LEU A 55 26.62 19.36 -0.02
C LEU A 55 27.00 18.34 -1.10
N GLY A 56 26.53 17.10 -0.94
CA GLY A 56 26.29 16.22 -2.07
C GLY A 56 25.49 17.01 -3.10
N PRO A 57 25.60 16.70 -4.40
CA PRO A 57 24.92 17.48 -5.43
C PRO A 57 23.47 17.64 -5.00
N ALA A 58 23.01 18.89 -4.90
CA ALA A 58 21.60 19.18 -4.70
C ALA A 58 20.86 18.26 -5.65
N LEU A 59 20.07 17.32 -5.10
CA LEU A 59 19.27 16.39 -5.90
C LEU A 59 18.55 17.29 -6.90
N SER A 60 18.93 17.18 -8.17
CA SER A 60 18.24 17.94 -9.20
C SER A 60 16.76 17.57 -9.03
N PRO A 61 15.85 18.55 -8.94
CA PRO A 61 14.45 18.25 -8.74
C PRO A 61 14.06 17.21 -9.78
N VAL A 62 13.45 16.11 -9.33
CA VAL A 62 12.99 15.04 -10.23
C VAL A 62 12.06 15.72 -11.21
N ARG A 63 12.50 15.85 -12.46
CA ARG A 63 11.74 16.59 -13.47
C ARG A 63 10.41 15.90 -13.67
N SER A 64 9.35 16.69 -13.88
CA SER A 64 8.05 16.14 -14.22
C SER A 64 8.16 15.34 -15.53
N PHE A 65 7.55 14.16 -15.60
CA PHE A 65 7.59 13.34 -16.81
C PHE A 65 6.37 12.42 -16.92
N ILE A 66 6.13 11.99 -18.15
CA ILE A 66 5.22 10.91 -18.52
C ILE A 66 6.01 9.90 -19.34
N ALA A 67 6.06 8.65 -18.90
CA ALA A 67 6.67 7.54 -19.62
C ALA A 67 5.60 6.50 -19.94
N THR A 68 5.59 6.00 -21.18
CA THR A 68 4.66 4.98 -21.65
C THR A 68 5.46 3.81 -22.21
N ASP A 69 5.27 2.62 -21.66
CA ASP A 69 5.86 1.37 -22.10
C ASP A 69 4.77 0.50 -22.73
N ALA A 70 5.00 0.06 -23.97
CA ALA A 70 4.14 -0.90 -24.64
C ALA A 70 4.81 -2.29 -24.60
N LEU A 71 4.20 -3.21 -23.84
CA LEU A 71 4.75 -4.55 -23.60
C LEU A 71 4.38 -5.52 -24.73
N ALA A 72 5.19 -6.57 -24.89
CA ALA A 72 5.09 -7.52 -26.00
C ALA A 72 3.80 -8.37 -25.99
N ASP A 73 3.12 -8.44 -24.85
CA ASP A 73 1.87 -9.18 -24.62
C ASP A 73 0.61 -8.33 -24.84
N GLY A 74 0.76 -7.07 -25.25
CA GLY A 74 -0.34 -6.13 -25.47
C GLY A 74 -0.73 -5.34 -24.21
N GLU A 75 -0.05 -5.54 -23.09
CA GLU A 75 -0.18 -4.67 -21.92
C GLU A 75 0.47 -3.30 -22.19
N ARG A 76 -0.07 -2.27 -21.53
CA ARG A 76 0.47 -0.91 -21.59
C ARG A 76 0.71 -0.41 -20.19
N GLU A 77 1.93 0.03 -19.91
CA GLU A 77 2.25 0.68 -18.65
C GLU A 77 2.50 2.17 -18.86
N ARG A 78 1.91 3.00 -18.01
CA ARG A 78 2.17 4.45 -17.98
C ARG A 78 2.67 4.85 -16.61
N ARG A 79 3.82 5.51 -16.57
CA ARG A 79 4.49 6.01 -15.36
C ARG A 79 4.50 7.53 -15.42
N ILE A 80 4.12 8.17 -14.32
CA ILE A 80 3.94 9.62 -14.25
C ILE A 80 4.57 10.11 -12.95
N HIS A 81 5.39 11.14 -13.05
CA HIS A 81 5.85 11.90 -11.90
C HIS A 81 5.60 13.37 -12.19
N ALA A 82 4.76 14.04 -11.40
CA ALA A 82 4.51 15.46 -11.53
C ALA A 82 3.96 16.04 -10.23
N HIS A 83 4.34 17.27 -9.91
CA HIS A 83 3.86 18.00 -8.72
C HIS A 83 4.04 17.22 -7.40
N GLY A 84 5.11 16.42 -7.27
CA GLY A 84 5.36 15.59 -6.09
C GLY A 84 4.50 14.32 -5.99
N ILE A 85 3.66 14.05 -7.00
CA ILE A 85 2.83 12.85 -7.07
C ILE A 85 3.46 11.87 -8.06
N THR A 86 3.56 10.62 -7.64
CA THR A 86 4.07 9.52 -8.47
C THR A 86 2.94 8.53 -8.72
N ALA A 87 2.69 8.21 -9.99
CA ALA A 87 1.64 7.31 -10.41
C ALA A 87 2.17 6.27 -11.42
N LYS A 88 1.64 5.05 -11.31
CA LYS A 88 1.81 3.97 -12.30
C LYS A 88 0.44 3.42 -12.65
N GLU A 89 0.14 3.31 -13.93
CA GLU A 89 -1.00 2.54 -14.42
C GLU A 89 -0.53 1.38 -15.28
N THR A 90 -1.05 0.19 -15.04
CA THR A 90 -0.92 -0.97 -15.91
C THR A 90 -2.29 -1.27 -16.50
N THR A 91 -2.39 -1.22 -17.83
CA THR A 91 -3.60 -1.56 -18.58
C THR A 91 -3.44 -2.93 -19.18
N ILE A 92 -4.37 -3.82 -18.83
CA ILE A 92 -4.44 -5.21 -19.29
C ILE A 92 -5.66 -5.34 -20.20
N GLY A 93 -5.47 -5.91 -21.40
CA GLY A 93 -6.54 -6.13 -22.37
C GLY A 93 -6.29 -5.42 -23.69
N THR A 94 -6.99 -5.87 -24.75
CA THR A 94 -6.91 -5.30 -26.10
C THR A 94 -8.10 -4.37 -26.36
N ALA A 95 -8.09 -3.60 -27.45
CA ALA A 95 -9.24 -2.76 -27.83
C ALA A 95 -10.56 -3.55 -27.95
N ASP A 96 -10.46 -4.84 -28.26
CA ASP A 96 -11.60 -5.75 -28.51
C ASP A 96 -12.01 -6.57 -27.26
N LYS A 97 -11.33 -6.41 -26.13
CA LYS A 97 -11.59 -7.13 -24.88
C LYS A 97 -11.82 -6.15 -23.72
N PRO A 98 -12.50 -6.57 -22.63
CA PRO A 98 -12.61 -5.76 -21.43
C PRO A 98 -11.22 -5.33 -20.96
N GLN A 99 -11.01 -4.02 -20.81
CA GLN A 99 -9.77 -3.46 -20.32
C GLN A 99 -9.83 -3.37 -18.79
N LEU A 100 -8.77 -3.79 -18.13
CA LEU A 100 -8.58 -3.59 -16.70
C LEU A 100 -7.44 -2.60 -16.51
N HIS A 101 -7.66 -1.57 -15.70
CA HIS A 101 -6.64 -0.58 -15.36
C HIS A 101 -6.31 -0.72 -13.89
N LEU A 102 -5.07 -1.08 -13.58
CA LEU A 102 -4.52 -1.04 -12.23
C LEU A 102 -3.74 0.27 -12.08
N ARG A 103 -4.27 1.21 -11.29
CA ARG A 103 -3.65 2.51 -11.03
C ARG A 103 -3.14 2.58 -9.59
N GLN A 104 -1.87 2.90 -9.43
CA GLN A 104 -1.19 3.05 -8.15
C GLN A 104 -0.65 4.48 -8.06
N VAL A 105 -1.02 5.23 -7.03
CA VAL A 105 -0.70 6.66 -6.89
C VAL A 105 -0.21 6.95 -5.47
N THR A 106 0.81 7.79 -5.34
CA THR A 106 1.30 8.28 -4.04
C THR A 106 1.69 9.75 -4.10
N ASP A 107 1.42 10.47 -3.02
CA ASP A 107 1.92 11.83 -2.74
C ASP A 107 3.23 11.82 -1.93
N GLY A 108 3.86 10.65 -1.79
CA GLY A 108 5.05 10.42 -0.98
C GLY A 108 4.78 10.09 0.50
N ARG A 109 3.53 10.16 0.96
CA ARG A 109 3.14 9.78 2.35
C ARG A 109 1.99 8.79 2.41
N HIS A 110 1.06 8.91 1.48
CA HIS A 110 -0.13 8.09 1.36
C HIS A 110 -0.04 7.29 0.05
N PHE A 111 -0.65 6.12 0.02
CA PHE A 111 -0.72 5.29 -1.17
C PHE A 111 -2.17 4.94 -1.48
N VAL A 112 -2.58 5.10 -2.74
CA VAL A 112 -3.89 4.64 -3.22
C VAL A 112 -3.70 3.71 -4.42
N GLN A 113 -4.33 2.55 -4.35
CA GLN A 113 -4.42 1.60 -5.44
C GLN A 113 -5.88 1.52 -5.89
N LEU A 114 -6.12 1.65 -7.18
CA LEU A 114 -7.46 1.62 -7.79
C LEU A 114 -7.47 0.62 -8.94
N ILE A 115 -8.55 -0.13 -9.06
CA ILE A 115 -8.79 -1.07 -10.15
C ILE A 115 -10.04 -0.61 -10.88
N TYR A 116 -9.88 -0.22 -12.14
CA TYR A 116 -10.99 0.15 -13.01
C TYR A 116 -11.27 -0.96 -14.02
N SER A 117 -12.56 -1.21 -14.26
CA SER A 117 -13.04 -1.95 -15.42
C SER A 117 -13.43 -0.96 -16.51
N GLY A 118 -12.86 -1.10 -17.70
CA GLY A 118 -12.96 -0.09 -18.75
C GLY A 118 -12.40 1.26 -18.30
N ALA A 119 -12.81 2.35 -18.95
CA ALA A 119 -12.17 3.65 -18.78
C ALA A 119 -12.35 4.29 -17.39
N GLU A 120 -13.52 4.11 -16.74
CA GLU A 120 -13.88 4.90 -15.55
C GLU A 120 -14.66 4.14 -14.47
N GLU A 121 -14.97 2.85 -14.65
CA GLU A 121 -15.78 2.11 -13.67
C GLU A 121 -14.89 1.55 -12.55
N LEU A 122 -14.82 2.26 -11.42
CA LEU A 122 -14.06 1.82 -10.25
C LEU A 122 -14.68 0.52 -9.68
N ARG A 123 -13.88 -0.54 -9.62
CA ARG A 123 -14.31 -1.86 -9.13
C ARG A 123 -13.74 -2.21 -7.77
N ASP A 124 -12.48 -1.86 -7.53
CA ASP A 124 -11.80 -2.09 -6.25
C ASP A 124 -10.83 -0.94 -5.97
N CYS A 125 -10.61 -0.66 -4.70
CA CYS A 125 -9.65 0.33 -4.29
C CYS A 125 -9.14 0.09 -2.87
N GLU A 126 -7.91 0.53 -2.64
CA GLU A 126 -7.26 0.47 -1.35
C GLU A 126 -6.54 1.79 -1.08
N TYR A 127 -6.81 2.37 0.09
CA TYR A 127 -6.11 3.53 0.60
C TYR A 127 -5.27 3.12 1.80
N VAL A 128 -3.97 3.36 1.74
CA VAL A 128 -2.99 2.87 2.70
C VAL A 128 -2.17 4.03 3.25
N GLU A 129 -2.17 4.17 4.58
CA GLU A 129 -1.32 5.09 5.34
C GLU A 129 -0.15 4.32 5.98
N HIS A 130 0.62 3.59 5.16
CA HIS A 130 1.71 2.74 5.62
C HIS A 130 3.00 3.09 4.88
N GLU A 131 3.93 3.70 5.61
CA GLU A 131 5.19 4.22 5.08
C GLU A 131 6.02 3.17 4.32
N PRO A 132 6.18 1.91 4.80
CA PRO A 132 6.91 0.90 4.05
C PRO A 132 6.29 0.57 2.69
N SER A 133 4.96 0.65 2.55
CA SER A 133 4.27 0.40 1.28
C SER A 133 4.55 1.51 0.27
N VAL A 134 4.51 2.78 0.73
CA VAL A 134 4.88 3.95 -0.09
C VAL A 134 6.33 3.87 -0.53
N ARG A 135 7.24 3.56 0.41
CA ARG A 135 8.67 3.42 0.12
C ARG A 135 8.95 2.30 -0.88
N ALA A 136 8.33 1.14 -0.70
CA ALA A 136 8.48 0.01 -1.61
C ALA A 136 8.01 0.37 -3.03
N PHE A 137 6.88 1.06 -3.16
CA PHE A 137 6.38 1.54 -4.44
C PHE A 137 7.34 2.54 -5.10
N LEU A 138 7.78 3.58 -4.36
CA LEU A 138 8.69 4.60 -4.89
C LEU A 138 10.05 4.00 -5.30
N GLN A 139 10.56 3.05 -4.52
CA GLN A 139 11.80 2.34 -4.84
C GLN A 139 11.65 1.53 -6.13
N ALA A 140 10.62 0.69 -6.24
CA ALA A 140 10.36 -0.09 -7.46
C ALA A 140 10.14 0.82 -8.68
N PHE A 141 9.44 1.94 -8.51
CA PHE A 141 9.23 2.92 -9.57
C PHE A 141 10.55 3.57 -10.02
N HIS A 142 11.44 3.91 -9.09
CA HIS A 142 12.74 4.49 -9.41
C HIS A 142 13.64 3.48 -10.12
N ASP A 143 13.71 2.25 -9.62
CA ASP A 143 14.51 1.17 -10.21
C ASP A 143 14.05 0.87 -11.65
N ASP A 144 12.74 0.83 -11.89
CA ASP A 144 12.16 0.71 -13.23
C ASP A 144 12.61 1.85 -14.17
N MET A 145 12.58 3.11 -13.69
CA MET A 145 12.95 4.27 -14.50
C MET A 145 14.46 4.35 -14.77
N GLU A 146 15.30 3.92 -13.82
CA GLU A 146 16.75 3.80 -14.05
C GLU A 146 17.05 2.69 -15.07
N ALA A 147 16.33 1.57 -15.05
CA ALA A 147 16.47 0.52 -16.05
C ALA A 147 16.13 1.03 -17.47
N VAL A 148 15.08 1.85 -17.61
CA VAL A 148 14.74 2.54 -18.88
C VAL A 148 15.86 3.49 -19.31
N ARG A 149 16.42 4.28 -18.39
CA ARG A 149 17.46 5.26 -18.68
C ARG A 149 18.78 4.62 -19.11
N HIS A 150 19.16 3.52 -18.46
CA HIS A 150 20.42 2.83 -18.72
C HIS A 150 20.35 1.82 -19.88
N GLY A 151 19.17 1.62 -20.47
CA GLY A 151 19.00 0.80 -21.68
C GLY A 151 19.52 -0.62 -21.50
N SER A 152 19.18 -1.28 -20.38
CA SER A 152 19.61 -2.65 -20.13
C SER A 152 19.05 -3.57 -21.22
N ALA A 153 19.96 -4.01 -22.10
CA ALA A 153 19.72 -4.50 -23.45
C ALA A 153 19.24 -5.96 -23.54
N SER A 154 18.29 -6.40 -22.69
CA SER A 154 17.78 -7.78 -22.78
C SER A 154 16.35 -7.93 -23.27
N GLU A 155 15.54 -6.86 -23.32
CA GLU A 155 14.21 -6.90 -23.93
C GLU A 155 13.95 -5.58 -24.64
N ALA A 156 13.52 -5.63 -25.90
CA ALA A 156 13.19 -4.46 -26.71
C ALA A 156 11.95 -3.75 -26.14
N ARG A 157 12.12 -2.97 -25.06
CA ARG A 157 11.04 -2.18 -24.48
C ARG A 157 10.75 -0.98 -25.36
N ASN A 158 9.53 -0.89 -25.87
CA ASN A 158 9.08 0.25 -26.66
C ASN A 158 8.61 1.36 -25.72
N VAL A 159 9.59 2.00 -25.06
CA VAL A 159 9.33 3.05 -24.06
C VAL A 159 9.42 4.42 -24.70
N THR A 160 8.36 5.20 -24.59
CA THR A 160 8.34 6.63 -24.94
C THR A 160 8.38 7.45 -23.66
N VAL A 161 9.37 8.34 -23.52
CA VAL A 161 9.50 9.23 -22.36
C VAL A 161 9.32 10.69 -22.81
N ARG A 162 8.38 11.40 -22.19
CA ARG A 162 8.15 12.83 -22.36
C ARG A 162 8.43 13.54 -21.03
N VAL A 163 9.51 14.31 -21.00
CA VAL A 163 9.81 15.24 -19.90
C VAL A 163 8.93 16.48 -20.07
N LEU A 164 8.29 16.93 -19.00
CA LEU A 164 7.42 18.10 -18.98
C LEU A 164 8.21 19.31 -18.49
N GLY A 165 7.92 20.48 -19.04
CA GLY A 165 8.44 21.75 -18.54
C GLY A 165 7.89 22.10 -17.15
N ASP A 166 8.61 22.92 -16.40
CA ASP A 166 8.23 23.30 -15.01
C ASP A 166 6.85 23.98 -14.94
N ASP A 167 6.49 24.76 -15.97
CA ASP A 167 5.20 25.48 -16.07
C ASP A 167 4.23 24.83 -17.09
N GLU A 168 4.54 23.63 -17.59
CA GLU A 168 3.71 22.96 -18.59
C GLU A 168 2.48 22.31 -17.93
N ALA A 169 1.29 22.66 -18.39
CA ALA A 169 0.06 22.02 -17.92
C ALA A 169 0.05 20.52 -18.25
N LEU A 170 -0.38 19.70 -17.29
CA LEU A 170 -0.58 18.27 -17.50
C LEU A 170 -1.70 18.03 -18.52
N PRO A 171 -1.56 17.06 -19.43
CA PRO A 171 -2.69 16.59 -20.24
C PRO A 171 -3.90 16.22 -19.38
N ASP A 172 -5.12 16.54 -19.82
CA ASP A 172 -6.35 16.34 -19.04
C ASP A 172 -6.52 14.89 -18.54
N ASP A 173 -6.16 13.92 -19.37
CA ASP A 173 -6.19 12.49 -19.06
C ASP A 173 -5.24 12.13 -17.91
N VAL A 174 -4.12 12.85 -17.76
CA VAL A 174 -3.13 12.68 -16.69
C VAL A 174 -3.48 13.47 -15.45
N ALA A 175 -3.96 14.71 -15.61
CA ALA A 175 -4.32 15.57 -14.49
C ALA A 175 -5.33 14.88 -13.56
N ALA A 176 -6.31 14.18 -14.16
CA ALA A 176 -7.28 13.37 -13.44
C ALA A 176 -6.64 12.27 -12.55
N TRP A 177 -5.49 11.71 -12.94
CA TRP A 177 -4.81 10.65 -12.17
C TRP A 177 -4.11 11.20 -10.94
N LEU A 178 -3.77 12.49 -10.93
CA LEU A 178 -2.98 13.12 -9.88
C LEU A 178 -3.84 13.94 -8.91
N ASP A 179 -5.17 13.97 -9.09
CA ASP A 179 -6.09 14.55 -8.11
C ASP A 179 -6.28 13.58 -6.91
N TYR A 180 -5.29 13.56 -6.04
CA TYR A 180 -5.21 12.64 -4.90
C TYR A 180 -6.41 12.74 -3.94
N PRO A 181 -6.88 13.96 -3.53
CA PRO A 181 -8.09 14.09 -2.71
C PRO A 181 -9.33 13.48 -3.38
N ARG A 182 -9.50 13.68 -4.69
CA ARG A 182 -10.60 13.06 -5.43
C ARG A 182 -10.50 11.53 -5.43
N LEU A 183 -9.32 10.97 -5.71
CA LEU A 183 -9.11 9.51 -5.70
C LEU A 183 -9.45 8.88 -4.34
N ARG A 184 -9.04 9.53 -3.25
CA ARG A 184 -9.42 9.09 -1.90
C ARG A 184 -10.93 9.13 -1.70
N ALA A 185 -11.58 10.23 -2.04
CA ALA A 185 -13.03 10.38 -1.91
C ALA A 185 -13.79 9.35 -2.76
N ASP A 186 -13.30 9.05 -3.97
CA ASP A 186 -13.87 8.04 -4.85
C ASP A 186 -13.78 6.65 -4.22
N CYS A 187 -12.64 6.33 -3.61
CA CYS A 187 -12.46 5.07 -2.92
C CYS A 187 -13.37 4.92 -1.69
N GLU A 188 -13.48 5.98 -0.87
CA GLU A 188 -14.40 6.00 0.28
C GLU A 188 -15.85 5.79 -0.16
N ARG A 189 -16.29 6.42 -1.27
CA ARG A 189 -17.64 6.22 -1.82
C ARG A 189 -17.86 4.79 -2.32
N ASN A 190 -16.86 4.21 -3.00
CA ASN A 190 -16.93 2.82 -3.44
C ASN A 190 -17.07 1.86 -2.24
N HIS A 191 -16.28 2.04 -1.18
CA HIS A 191 -16.41 1.22 0.03
C HIS A 191 -17.79 1.37 0.69
N GLN A 192 -18.34 2.59 0.76
CA GLN A 192 -19.69 2.80 1.28
C GLN A 192 -20.76 2.09 0.44
N GLU A 193 -20.64 2.13 -0.89
CA GLU A 193 -21.54 1.42 -1.79
C GLU A 193 -21.44 -0.09 -1.62
N MET A 194 -20.23 -0.63 -1.55
CA MET A 194 -20.01 -2.06 -1.34
C MET A 194 -20.60 -2.54 -0.02
N ARG A 195 -20.47 -1.75 1.06
CA ARG A 195 -21.14 -2.06 2.34
C ARG A 195 -22.65 -2.16 2.18
N ARG A 196 -23.28 -1.19 1.51
CA ARG A 196 -24.73 -1.22 1.27
C ARG A 196 -25.17 -2.46 0.50
N LEU A 197 -24.40 -2.86 -0.51
CA LEU A 197 -24.66 -4.06 -1.30
C LEU A 197 -24.51 -5.35 -0.48
N VAL A 198 -23.47 -5.43 0.37
CA VAL A 198 -23.28 -6.56 1.29
C VAL A 198 -24.43 -6.64 2.29
N ASP A 199 -24.76 -5.54 2.96
CA ASP A 199 -25.87 -5.49 3.92
C ASP A 199 -27.21 -5.85 3.26
N GLY A 200 -27.44 -5.39 2.02
CA GLY A 200 -28.62 -5.73 1.23
C GLY A 200 -28.66 -7.22 0.87
N HIS A 201 -27.54 -7.79 0.46
CA HIS A 201 -27.43 -9.22 0.19
C HIS A 201 -27.72 -10.07 1.44
N GLU A 202 -27.20 -9.68 2.60
CA GLU A 202 -27.46 -10.35 3.89
C GLU A 202 -28.93 -10.27 4.30
N ARG A 203 -29.63 -9.19 3.97
CA ARG A 203 -31.10 -9.07 4.14
C ARG A 203 -31.93 -9.84 3.11
N GLY A 204 -31.28 -10.47 2.12
CA GLY A 204 -31.95 -11.23 1.06
C GLY A 204 -32.45 -10.37 -0.11
N GLU A 205 -31.90 -9.17 -0.32
CA GLU A 205 -32.25 -8.32 -1.47
C GLU A 205 -31.62 -8.86 -2.76
N GLU A 206 -32.44 -9.42 -3.66
CA GLU A 206 -31.94 -10.05 -4.89
C GLU A 206 -31.20 -9.07 -5.81
N ALA A 207 -31.63 -7.80 -5.84
CA ALA A 207 -30.93 -6.75 -6.60
C ALA A 207 -29.50 -6.54 -6.10
N ALA A 208 -29.29 -6.51 -4.78
CA ALA A 208 -27.97 -6.36 -4.17
C ALA A 208 -27.07 -7.58 -4.46
N LYS A 209 -27.64 -8.78 -4.36
CA LYS A 209 -26.95 -10.03 -4.73
C LYS A 209 -26.51 -10.03 -6.20
N HIS A 210 -27.40 -9.66 -7.12
CA HIS A 210 -27.10 -9.62 -8.55
C HIS A 210 -26.00 -8.61 -8.89
N GLU A 211 -26.05 -7.42 -8.29
CA GLU A 211 -25.02 -6.40 -8.49
C GLU A 211 -23.66 -6.84 -7.91
N LEU A 212 -23.65 -7.46 -6.73
CA LEU A 212 -22.45 -8.03 -6.13
C LEU A 212 -21.79 -9.09 -7.03
N GLU A 213 -22.59 -10.00 -7.58
CA GLU A 213 -22.10 -11.04 -8.49
C GLU A 213 -21.66 -10.49 -9.85
N ARG A 214 -22.27 -9.41 -10.34
CA ARG A 214 -21.77 -8.69 -11.52
C ARG A 214 -20.37 -8.12 -11.24
N ARG A 215 -20.20 -7.35 -10.16
CA ARG A 215 -18.91 -6.73 -9.81
C ARG A 215 -17.79 -7.75 -9.62
N LYS A 216 -18.10 -8.92 -9.04
CA LYS A 216 -17.16 -10.03 -8.92
C LYS A 216 -16.76 -10.61 -10.28
N ARG A 217 -17.73 -10.93 -11.15
CA ARG A 217 -17.47 -11.62 -12.42
C ARG A 217 -16.53 -10.85 -13.35
N ASP A 218 -16.72 -9.54 -13.46
CA ASP A 218 -15.90 -8.69 -14.35
C ASP A 218 -14.41 -8.72 -13.97
N LEU A 219 -14.10 -8.89 -12.68
CA LEU A 219 -12.72 -8.96 -12.17
C LEU A 219 -12.14 -10.38 -12.14
N LEU A 220 -12.96 -11.40 -11.87
CA LEU A 220 -12.52 -12.79 -11.68
C LEU A 220 -11.84 -13.39 -12.92
N ASP A 221 -12.30 -13.03 -14.13
CA ASP A 221 -11.73 -13.58 -15.38
C ASP A 221 -10.58 -12.74 -15.94
N ALA A 222 -10.58 -11.42 -15.72
CA ALA A 222 -9.48 -10.56 -16.18
C ALA A 222 -8.20 -10.72 -15.35
N MET A 223 -8.32 -11.07 -14.06
CA MET A 223 -7.19 -11.13 -13.12
C MET A 223 -6.68 -12.55 -12.86
N ARG A 224 -6.92 -13.49 -13.78
CA ARG A 224 -6.38 -14.86 -13.71
C ARG A 224 -5.21 -15.01 -14.66
N VAL A 225 -4.09 -15.51 -14.15
CA VAL A 225 -2.88 -15.75 -14.95
C VAL A 225 -3.21 -16.77 -16.04
N PRO A 226 -3.02 -16.43 -17.34
CA PRO A 226 -3.28 -17.35 -18.43
C PRO A 226 -2.52 -18.67 -18.26
N GLY A 227 -3.16 -19.79 -18.63
CA GLY A 227 -2.56 -21.12 -18.47
C GLY A 227 -2.55 -21.66 -17.04
N THR A 228 -3.16 -20.96 -16.08
CA THR A 228 -3.35 -21.41 -14.69
C THR A 228 -4.85 -21.56 -14.35
N LYS A 229 -5.16 -22.26 -13.26
CA LYS A 229 -6.54 -22.42 -12.76
C LYS A 229 -6.74 -21.80 -11.38
N TRP A 230 -5.66 -21.55 -10.65
CA TRP A 230 -5.64 -21.08 -9.27
C TRP A 230 -4.89 -19.75 -9.09
N CYS A 231 -4.05 -19.34 -10.03
CA CYS A 231 -3.30 -18.09 -9.89
C CYS A 231 -4.11 -16.89 -10.34
N GLY A 232 -4.64 -16.15 -9.36
CA GLY A 232 -5.38 -14.91 -9.61
C GLY A 232 -6.51 -14.71 -8.62
N LYS A 233 -7.48 -13.89 -9.01
CA LYS A 233 -8.66 -13.64 -8.21
C LYS A 233 -9.57 -14.89 -8.23
N GLY A 234 -9.54 -15.67 -7.14
CA GLY A 234 -10.26 -16.94 -7.03
C GLY A 234 -9.71 -18.03 -7.95
N PHE A 235 -10.44 -19.15 -8.11
CA PHE A 235 -10.02 -20.26 -8.96
C PHE A 235 -11.13 -20.70 -9.93
N SER A 236 -10.74 -21.15 -11.13
CA SER A 236 -11.65 -21.76 -12.13
C SER A 236 -11.59 -23.29 -12.12
N ALA A 237 -10.85 -23.87 -11.17
CA ALA A 237 -10.74 -25.30 -11.02
C ALA A 237 -12.07 -25.91 -10.52
N THR A 238 -12.58 -26.92 -11.20
CA THR A 238 -13.76 -27.70 -10.78
C THR A 238 -13.39 -28.81 -9.78
N SER A 239 -12.10 -29.10 -9.61
CA SER A 239 -11.62 -30.04 -8.60
C SER A 239 -10.22 -29.66 -8.12
N TYR A 240 -9.88 -30.05 -6.88
CA TYR A 240 -8.57 -29.80 -6.29
C TYR A 240 -7.40 -30.29 -7.17
N LYS A 241 -7.57 -31.38 -7.90
CA LYS A 241 -6.52 -31.98 -8.74
C LYS A 241 -6.35 -31.28 -10.10
N GLN A 242 -7.31 -30.45 -10.51
CA GLN A 242 -7.24 -29.77 -11.78
C GLN A 242 -6.22 -28.64 -11.72
N LEU A 243 -5.19 -28.73 -12.54
CA LEU A 243 -4.18 -27.70 -12.74
C LEU A 243 -4.19 -27.27 -14.21
N GLY A 244 -3.76 -26.04 -14.47
CA GLY A 244 -3.52 -25.52 -15.81
C GLY A 244 -2.21 -26.00 -16.42
N ALA A 245 -1.89 -25.47 -17.59
CA ALA A 245 -0.66 -25.76 -18.34
C ALA A 245 0.60 -25.47 -17.50
N PHE A 246 0.61 -24.35 -16.76
CA PHE A 246 1.72 -23.98 -15.87
C PHE A 246 1.59 -24.65 -14.50
N SER A 247 1.46 -25.97 -14.49
CA SER A 247 1.08 -26.79 -13.32
C SER A 247 1.97 -26.62 -12.08
N ARG A 248 3.25 -26.25 -12.25
CA ARG A 248 4.17 -25.98 -11.12
C ARG A 248 3.80 -24.68 -10.39
N VAL A 249 3.61 -23.60 -11.13
CA VAL A 249 3.20 -22.29 -10.59
C VAL A 249 1.78 -22.38 -10.05
N ASP A 250 0.89 -23.02 -10.81
CA ASP A 250 -0.52 -23.20 -10.44
C ASP A 250 -0.71 -23.99 -9.14
N ARG A 251 0.17 -24.95 -8.87
CA ARG A 251 0.20 -25.68 -7.59
C ARG A 251 0.54 -24.79 -6.41
N CYS A 252 1.41 -23.80 -6.60
CA CYS A 252 1.78 -22.86 -5.55
C CYS A 252 0.57 -21.98 -5.20
N CYS A 253 -0.11 -21.43 -6.21
CA CYS A 253 -1.33 -20.65 -6.02
C CYS A 253 -2.45 -21.47 -5.37
N ARG A 254 -2.66 -22.73 -5.79
CA ARG A 254 -3.61 -23.62 -5.11
C ARG A 254 -3.26 -23.83 -3.64
N HIS A 255 -1.99 -24.05 -3.32
CA HIS A 255 -1.57 -24.25 -1.93
C HIS A 255 -1.74 -22.99 -1.10
N HIS A 256 -1.45 -21.82 -1.68
CA HIS A 256 -1.69 -20.51 -1.06
C HIS A 256 -3.19 -20.33 -0.75
N ASP A 257 -4.05 -20.56 -1.73
CA ASP A 257 -5.51 -20.42 -1.61
C ASP A 257 -6.14 -21.39 -0.59
N MET A 258 -5.72 -22.66 -0.63
CA MET A 258 -6.37 -23.74 0.12
C MET A 258 -5.67 -24.08 1.44
N GLY A 259 -4.41 -23.67 1.60
CA GLY A 259 -3.55 -24.07 2.72
C GLY A 259 -3.48 -23.03 3.84
N CYS A 260 -4.00 -21.82 3.64
CA CYS A 260 -3.91 -20.78 4.65
C CYS A 260 -5.00 -20.94 5.72
N ARG A 261 -4.59 -21.14 6.98
CA ARG A 261 -5.51 -21.29 8.11
C ARG A 261 -6.24 -19.99 8.46
N HIS A 262 -5.59 -18.86 8.23
CA HIS A 262 -6.09 -17.54 8.60
C HIS A 262 -6.27 -16.71 7.33
N TYR A 263 -7.51 -16.51 6.94
CA TYR A 263 -7.91 -15.74 5.78
C TYR A 263 -9.20 -14.97 6.05
N ILE A 264 -9.41 -13.91 5.28
CA ILE A 264 -10.65 -13.14 5.23
C ILE A 264 -11.16 -13.19 3.79
N GLY A 265 -12.34 -13.75 3.58
CA GLY A 265 -12.96 -13.85 2.27
C GLY A 265 -13.26 -12.48 1.67
N ALA A 266 -13.58 -12.49 0.38
CA ALA A 266 -14.01 -11.29 -0.33
C ALA A 266 -15.25 -10.68 0.33
N LEU A 267 -15.18 -9.40 0.69
CA LEU A 267 -16.30 -8.66 1.30
C LEU A 267 -16.84 -9.35 2.57
N GLU A 268 -15.96 -10.08 3.26
CA GLU A 268 -16.26 -10.78 4.51
C GLU A 268 -15.62 -10.01 5.68
N GLU A 269 -16.26 -10.08 6.85
CA GLU A 269 -15.66 -9.67 8.12
C GLU A 269 -15.16 -10.88 8.91
N LYS A 270 -13.87 -10.86 9.28
CA LYS A 270 -13.29 -11.82 10.22
C LYS A 270 -12.26 -11.12 11.09
N TYR A 271 -12.10 -11.60 12.32
CA TYR A 271 -11.11 -11.05 13.27
C TYR A 271 -11.28 -9.54 13.54
N GLY A 272 -12.49 -9.00 13.40
CA GLY A 272 -12.76 -7.56 13.52
C GLY A 272 -12.24 -6.71 12.37
N LEU A 273 -11.89 -7.34 11.24
CA LEU A 273 -11.40 -6.69 10.03
C LEU A 273 -12.35 -7.01 8.87
N PHE A 274 -12.83 -5.97 8.19
CA PHE A 274 -13.62 -6.12 6.97
C PHE A 274 -12.71 -6.07 5.75
N ASN A 275 -12.79 -7.08 4.90
CA ASN A 275 -12.03 -7.11 3.66
C ASN A 275 -12.82 -6.44 2.52
N TRP A 276 -12.51 -5.17 2.27
CA TRP A 276 -13.11 -4.38 1.20
C TRP A 276 -12.77 -4.87 -0.21
N ARG A 277 -11.72 -5.69 -0.33
CA ARG A 277 -11.28 -6.19 -1.61
C ARG A 277 -12.26 -7.22 -2.12
N VAL A 278 -12.38 -7.28 -3.44
CA VAL A 278 -13.10 -8.39 -4.06
C VAL A 278 -12.33 -9.70 -3.90
N ASN A 279 -11.05 -9.70 -3.51
CA ASN A 279 -10.13 -10.81 -3.20
C ASN A 279 -10.46 -11.55 -1.90
N THR A 280 -9.96 -12.78 -1.76
CA THR A 280 -9.64 -13.31 -0.43
C THR A 280 -8.28 -12.75 0.00
N VAL A 281 -8.15 -12.31 1.24
CA VAL A 281 -6.88 -11.88 1.84
C VAL A 281 -6.38 -12.95 2.79
N MET A 282 -5.12 -13.33 2.63
CA MET A 282 -4.46 -14.36 3.43
C MET A 282 -3.60 -13.73 4.52
N HIS A 283 -3.29 -14.49 5.57
CA HIS A 283 -2.31 -14.07 6.56
C HIS A 283 -0.91 -13.99 5.94
N CYS A 284 -0.10 -12.99 6.31
CA CYS A 284 1.21 -12.73 5.71
C CYS A 284 2.18 -13.93 5.76
N SER A 285 2.02 -14.85 6.72
CA SER A 285 2.82 -16.09 6.77
C SER A 285 2.54 -17.05 5.61
N CYS A 286 1.37 -16.94 4.99
CA CYS A 286 0.98 -17.70 3.80
C CYS A 286 1.52 -17.02 2.54
N ASP A 287 1.49 -15.68 2.49
CA ASP A 287 2.02 -14.91 1.34
C ASP A 287 3.55 -15.01 1.20
N ARG A 288 4.28 -15.19 2.32
CA ARG A 288 5.75 -15.30 2.32
C ARG A 288 6.30 -16.71 2.02
N ARG A 289 5.44 -17.71 1.74
CA ARG A 289 5.87 -19.10 1.52
C ARG A 289 6.24 -19.41 0.08
#